data_AF-A0A7W0XZU0-F1
#
_entry.id   AF-A0A7W0XZU0-F1
#
_cell.length_a   1.000
_cell.length_b   1.000
_cell.length_c   1.000
_cell.angle_alpha   90.00
_cell.angle_beta   90.00
_cell.angle_gamma   90.00
#
_symmetry.space_group_name_H-M   'P 1'
#
loop_
_entity.id
_entity.type
_entity.pdbx_description
1 polymer ?
#
loop_
_entity_poly.entity_id
_entity_poly.type
_entity_poly.pdbx_seq_one_letter_code
_entity_poly.pdbx_strand_id
1 'polypeptide(L)'
;MTDPLTLDPAVSTHPRPSWVLLFRTLVEKVIGEPVRNGRLREVGWPYGLRGIVGLGCAVYALGAVVVIFSSLIRRSGELSVATTLAASIPRGYVWLLLFMVLIALAMFQTAALHTAWWLRLVGVLTSVVVMGTWGFRYSSMIGGGLETVLTGLLMLGLIVLVVLRARKPFAWWEFPTVLLLLGSPIVIGMAFLSRSSRPLGYDFVPVFLQTTVTSLGPVALPAAVAAGLSVAEITVSATLWATRLTERFAARRVAYVILAVLVVLRLVQAIWQVATWDFIRQGWSVFLTWVLLSALLGLLSAAVIRLGQHRASMVVSELPGRMAGMALPLGVAMVGVAFGAVIVISVFGIVAALDPARFGASSASWLGLFTSVNGPNLFRSALGVVLVGLAVRSARRGSTATALLLCAVAVMLWARVVRWVTGGLLNAGFGADALNLVATVLLLALIAFYLIRRALTRQRALALSGALVLSALLGYHDFVSDPLGALLGFSGAALVLFGLTWDLLTDSDFANRDSRRFPLPSRVMLLFANVVLAIAILAYTSLVRDPTATINLNEFAALGDEVLGTALLAAAFIGVLSAVRNGRSVD
;
A
#
# COMPACT_ATOMS: atom_id res chain seq x y z
N MET A 1 20.47 -67.30 -6.07
CA MET A 1 20.66 -67.14 -7.52
C MET A 1 20.30 -65.68 -7.85
N THR A 2 21.22 -64.74 -7.60
CA THR A 2 22.27 -64.26 -8.52
C THR A 2 21.69 -63.57 -9.75
N ASP A 3 21.49 -62.25 -9.66
CA ASP A 3 22.24 -61.32 -10.53
C ASP A 3 22.27 -59.89 -9.96
N PRO A 4 23.46 -59.26 -9.85
CA PRO A 4 23.62 -57.88 -9.40
C PRO A 4 23.55 -56.94 -10.61
N LEU A 5 22.60 -56.00 -10.60
CA LEU A 5 22.61 -54.88 -11.54
C LEU A 5 23.81 -53.97 -11.21
N THR A 6 24.82 -54.08 -12.05
CA THR A 6 25.94 -53.15 -12.23
C THR A 6 25.41 -51.73 -12.35
N LEU A 7 25.64 -50.92 -11.30
CA LEU A 7 25.53 -49.47 -11.38
C LEU A 7 26.68 -48.95 -12.24
N ASP A 8 26.34 -48.62 -13.46
CA ASP A 8 27.20 -47.92 -14.41
C ASP A 8 27.55 -46.52 -13.84
N PRO A 9 28.84 -46.18 -13.61
CA PRO A 9 29.25 -44.85 -13.15
C PRO A 9 29.32 -43.90 -14.35
N ALA A 10 28.23 -43.79 -15.10
CA ALA A 10 28.09 -42.82 -16.16
C ALA A 10 27.74 -41.47 -15.55
N VAL A 11 28.79 -40.72 -15.24
CA VAL A 11 28.91 -39.25 -15.33
C VAL A 11 27.66 -38.58 -15.92
N SER A 12 26.65 -38.29 -15.08
CA SER A 12 25.69 -37.23 -15.39
C SER A 12 26.31 -35.92 -14.94
N THR A 13 27.22 -35.39 -15.76
CA THR A 13 27.56 -33.97 -15.75
C THR A 13 26.25 -33.20 -15.82
N HIS A 14 25.77 -32.66 -14.70
CA HIS A 14 24.70 -31.67 -14.73
C HIS A 14 25.18 -30.56 -15.69
N PRO A 15 24.51 -30.34 -16.83
CA PRO A 15 24.89 -29.25 -17.70
C PRO A 15 24.82 -27.98 -16.86
N ARG A 16 25.92 -27.21 -16.83
CA ARG A 16 25.94 -25.90 -16.18
C ARG A 16 24.72 -25.14 -16.72
N PRO A 17 23.76 -24.75 -15.86
CA PRO A 17 22.55 -24.11 -16.34
C PRO A 17 22.98 -22.86 -17.11
N SER A 18 22.56 -22.74 -18.37
CA SER A 18 22.86 -21.57 -19.17
C SER A 18 22.27 -20.34 -18.48
N TRP A 19 22.95 -19.19 -18.56
CA TRP A 19 22.45 -17.93 -17.98
C TRP A 19 21.02 -17.61 -18.43
N VAL A 20 20.65 -18.02 -19.64
CA VAL A 20 19.30 -17.93 -20.19
C VAL A 20 18.29 -18.78 -19.41
N LEU A 21 18.65 -20.02 -19.04
CA LEU A 21 17.80 -20.89 -18.24
C LEU A 21 17.61 -20.33 -16.82
N LEU A 22 18.69 -19.81 -16.22
CA LEU A 22 18.63 -19.16 -14.90
C LEU A 22 17.77 -17.90 -14.91
N PHE A 23 17.94 -17.05 -15.91
CA PHE A 23 17.12 -15.84 -16.07
C PHE A 23 15.64 -16.18 -16.32
N ARG A 24 15.36 -17.14 -17.19
CA ARG A 24 13.99 -17.62 -17.44
C ARG A 24 13.35 -18.17 -16.16
N THR A 25 14.10 -18.95 -15.38
CA THR A 25 13.61 -19.52 -14.11
C THR A 25 13.38 -18.42 -13.07
N LEU A 26 14.23 -17.38 -13.04
CA LEU A 26 14.02 -16.20 -12.19
C LEU A 26 12.74 -15.48 -12.56
N VAL A 27 12.53 -15.18 -13.84
CA VAL A 27 11.31 -14.52 -14.34
C VAL A 27 10.08 -15.37 -14.04
N GLU A 28 10.15 -16.68 -14.27
CA GLU A 28 9.03 -17.58 -13.99
C GLU A 28 8.71 -17.65 -12.49
N LYS A 29 9.71 -17.70 -11.61
CA LYS A 29 9.50 -17.79 -10.15
C LYS A 29 9.12 -16.46 -9.50
N VAL A 30 9.67 -15.34 -9.98
CA VAL A 30 9.47 -14.00 -9.40
C VAL A 30 8.27 -13.29 -10.02
N ILE A 31 7.97 -13.53 -11.29
CA ILE A 31 6.88 -12.86 -12.02
C ILE A 31 5.78 -13.85 -12.41
N GLY A 32 6.15 -14.97 -13.04
CA GLY A 32 5.18 -15.92 -13.59
C GLY A 32 4.30 -16.61 -12.54
N GLU A 33 4.90 -17.16 -11.48
CA GLU A 33 4.19 -17.89 -10.43
C GLU A 33 3.25 -17.00 -9.60
N PRO A 34 3.68 -15.82 -9.12
CA PRO A 34 2.78 -14.88 -8.44
C PRO A 34 1.57 -14.51 -9.31
N VAL A 35 1.78 -14.17 -10.58
CA VAL A 35 0.67 -13.81 -11.49
C VAL A 35 -0.24 -15.01 -11.77
N ARG A 36 0.33 -16.20 -12.01
CA ARG A 36 -0.47 -17.40 -12.33
C ARG A 36 -1.33 -17.85 -11.14
N ASN A 37 -0.77 -17.77 -9.94
CA ASN A 37 -1.46 -18.18 -8.71
C ASN A 37 -2.45 -17.11 -8.24
N GLY A 38 -2.07 -15.83 -8.39
CA GLY A 38 -2.79 -14.67 -7.90
C GLY A 38 -3.92 -14.15 -8.79
N ARG A 39 -3.92 -14.47 -10.09
CA ARG A 39 -4.91 -13.91 -11.03
C ARG A 39 -6.35 -14.20 -10.64
N LEU A 40 -7.22 -13.26 -11.00
CA LEU A 40 -8.66 -13.43 -10.91
C LEU A 40 -9.14 -14.53 -11.87
N ARG A 41 -9.99 -15.44 -11.39
CA ARG A 41 -10.52 -16.57 -12.17
C ARG A 41 -12.02 -16.37 -12.43
N GLU A 42 -12.43 -16.47 -13.69
CA GLU A 42 -13.83 -16.35 -14.13
C GLU A 42 -14.67 -17.62 -13.83
N VAL A 43 -14.47 -18.26 -12.67
CA VAL A 43 -15.15 -19.51 -12.32
C VAL A 43 -16.33 -19.19 -11.39
N GLY A 44 -17.55 -19.58 -11.79
CA GLY A 44 -18.75 -19.44 -10.95
C GLY A 44 -19.33 -18.03 -10.86
N TRP A 45 -19.00 -17.13 -11.80
CA TRP A 45 -19.53 -15.77 -11.81
C TRP A 45 -21.02 -15.73 -12.17
N PRO A 46 -21.85 -14.98 -11.42
CA PRO A 46 -23.24 -14.78 -11.80
C PRO A 46 -23.35 -13.90 -13.05
N TYR A 47 -24.49 -14.01 -13.72
CA TYR A 47 -24.81 -13.22 -14.91
C TYR A 47 -24.61 -11.72 -14.67
N GLY A 48 -23.99 -11.04 -15.62
CA GLY A 48 -23.70 -9.59 -15.58
C GLY A 48 -22.42 -9.19 -14.84
N LEU A 49 -21.85 -10.02 -13.96
CA LEU A 49 -20.61 -9.68 -13.24
C LEU A 49 -19.43 -9.47 -14.21
N ARG A 50 -19.35 -10.29 -15.26
CA ARG A 50 -18.29 -10.17 -16.28
C ARG A 50 -18.32 -8.83 -17.00
N GLY A 51 -19.50 -8.28 -17.28
CA GLY A 51 -19.64 -6.95 -17.90
C GLY A 51 -19.17 -5.84 -16.96
N ILE A 52 -19.52 -5.93 -15.68
CA ILE A 52 -19.10 -4.97 -14.65
C ILE A 52 -17.58 -5.00 -14.45
N VAL A 53 -16.99 -6.20 -14.43
CA VAL A 53 -15.53 -6.38 -14.39
C VAL A 53 -14.86 -5.81 -15.64
N GLY A 54 -15.38 -6.11 -16.83
CA GLY A 54 -14.87 -5.56 -18.09
C GLY A 54 -14.89 -4.02 -18.11
N LEU A 55 -15.97 -3.42 -17.60
CA LEU A 55 -16.06 -1.97 -17.40
C LEU A 55 -15.00 -1.47 -16.42
N GLY A 56 -14.82 -2.14 -15.27
CA GLY A 56 -13.78 -1.81 -14.30
C GLY A 56 -12.37 -1.86 -14.90
N CYS A 57 -12.04 -2.91 -15.67
CA CYS A 57 -10.78 -3.01 -16.39
C CYS A 57 -10.59 -1.90 -17.42
N ALA A 58 -11.63 -1.57 -18.21
CA ALA A 58 -11.57 -0.50 -19.19
C ALA A 58 -11.34 0.86 -18.54
N VAL A 59 -12.06 1.16 -17.46
CA VAL A 59 -11.91 2.40 -16.68
C VAL A 59 -10.52 2.45 -16.04
N TYR A 60 -10.01 1.32 -15.53
CA TYR A 60 -8.65 1.25 -14.99
C TYR A 60 -7.58 1.53 -16.05
N ALA A 61 -7.67 0.88 -17.21
CA ALA A 61 -6.75 1.08 -18.33
C ALA A 61 -6.78 2.54 -18.82
N LEU A 62 -7.97 3.13 -18.91
CA LEU A 62 -8.14 4.53 -19.26
C LEU A 62 -7.49 5.46 -18.24
N GLY A 63 -7.65 5.18 -16.94
CA GLY A 63 -6.95 5.88 -15.87
C GLY A 63 -5.42 5.77 -15.96
N ALA A 64 -4.90 4.58 -16.24
CA ALA A 64 -3.46 4.35 -16.44
C ALA A 64 -2.91 5.18 -17.61
N VAL A 65 -3.64 5.23 -18.74
CA VAL A 65 -3.29 6.07 -19.89
C VAL A 65 -3.26 7.55 -19.48
N VAL A 66 -4.26 8.03 -18.73
CA VAL A 66 -4.28 9.42 -18.24
C VAL A 66 -3.08 9.72 -17.35
N VAL A 67 -2.70 8.81 -16.45
CA VAL A 67 -1.52 8.98 -15.58
C VAL A 67 -0.23 9.07 -16.41
N ILE A 68 -0.03 8.13 -17.35
CA ILE A 68 1.18 8.07 -18.20
C ILE A 68 1.30 9.32 -19.07
N PHE A 69 0.21 9.77 -19.68
CA PHE A 69 0.20 10.93 -20.57
C PHE A 69 -0.14 12.25 -19.87
N SER A 70 -0.20 12.28 -18.54
CA SER A 70 -0.62 13.45 -17.75
C SER A 70 0.12 14.74 -18.11
N SER A 71 1.44 14.66 -18.31
CA SER A 71 2.28 15.80 -18.73
C SER A 71 1.87 16.34 -20.10
N LEU A 72 1.64 15.46 -21.08
CA LEU A 72 1.22 15.84 -22.43
C LEU A 72 -0.20 16.44 -22.43
N ILE A 73 -1.10 15.84 -21.65
CA ILE A 73 -2.49 16.27 -21.49
C ILE A 73 -2.53 17.68 -20.88
N ARG A 74 -1.71 17.95 -19.86
CA ARG A 74 -1.64 19.26 -19.21
C ARG A 74 -1.06 20.36 -20.11
N ARG A 75 -0.13 20.02 -21.01
CA ARG A 75 0.46 20.97 -21.95
C ARG A 75 -0.49 21.35 -23.10
N SER A 76 -1.34 20.42 -23.52
CA SER A 76 -2.22 20.57 -24.68
C SER A 76 -3.64 21.02 -24.33
N GLY A 77 -4.08 20.80 -23.09
CA GLY A 77 -5.46 21.09 -22.67
C GLY A 77 -5.68 22.51 -22.14
N GLU A 78 -6.87 23.05 -22.41
CA GLU A 78 -7.37 24.26 -21.73
C GLU A 78 -7.58 23.97 -20.24
N LEU A 79 -6.84 24.67 -19.38
CA LEU A 79 -6.95 24.57 -17.93
C LEU A 79 -8.19 25.32 -17.44
N SER A 80 -8.99 24.68 -16.59
CA SER A 80 -10.11 25.36 -15.93
C SER A 80 -9.58 26.40 -14.92
N VAL A 81 -10.07 27.63 -15.00
CA VAL A 81 -9.82 28.66 -13.98
C VAL A 81 -10.74 28.38 -12.79
N ALA A 82 -10.22 27.66 -11.80
CA ALA A 82 -10.89 27.46 -10.52
C ALA A 82 -10.65 28.66 -9.60
N THR A 83 -11.52 28.86 -8.62
CA THR A 83 -11.38 29.91 -7.59
C THR A 83 -10.13 29.74 -6.73
N THR A 84 -9.53 28.54 -6.73
CA THR A 84 -8.22 28.26 -6.16
C THR A 84 -7.25 27.81 -7.26
N LEU A 85 -6.06 28.39 -7.31
CA LEU A 85 -5.02 28.01 -8.28
C LEU A 85 -4.64 26.52 -8.18
N ALA A 86 -4.78 25.95 -6.98
CA ALA A 86 -4.48 24.56 -6.67
C ALA A 86 -5.42 23.56 -7.38
N ALA A 87 -6.68 23.91 -7.68
CA ALA A 87 -7.68 23.00 -8.24
C ALA A 87 -7.75 23.01 -9.78
N SER A 88 -6.79 23.65 -10.47
CA SER A 88 -6.82 23.78 -11.93
C SER A 88 -6.53 22.43 -12.63
N ILE A 89 -7.46 21.98 -13.48
CA ILE A 89 -7.43 20.70 -14.20
C ILE A 89 -7.80 20.96 -15.67
N PRO A 90 -7.26 20.20 -16.64
CA PRO A 90 -7.72 20.24 -18.02
C PRO A 90 -9.23 19.96 -18.13
N ARG A 91 -9.98 20.91 -18.72
CA ARG A 91 -11.45 20.92 -18.68
C ARG A 91 -12.11 19.66 -19.24
N GLY A 92 -11.54 19.10 -20.31
CA GLY A 92 -12.05 17.87 -20.94
C GLY A 92 -11.96 16.62 -20.06
N TYR A 93 -11.07 16.62 -19.05
CA TYR A 93 -10.81 15.46 -18.21
C TYR A 93 -11.62 15.46 -16.92
N VAL A 94 -12.28 16.57 -16.56
CA VAL A 94 -13.12 16.65 -15.35
C VAL A 94 -14.26 15.63 -15.40
N TRP A 95 -14.95 15.50 -16.54
CA TRP A 95 -16.01 14.51 -16.75
C TRP A 95 -15.50 13.08 -16.67
N LEU A 96 -14.32 12.84 -17.23
CA LEU A 96 -13.70 11.53 -17.19
C LEU A 96 -13.39 11.13 -15.74
N LEU A 97 -12.76 12.01 -14.96
CA LEU A 97 -12.42 11.76 -13.56
C LEU A 97 -13.69 11.53 -12.71
N LEU A 98 -14.73 12.35 -12.90
CA LEU A 98 -16.03 12.14 -12.23
C LEU A 98 -16.65 10.79 -12.60
N PHE A 99 -16.60 10.41 -13.86
CA PHE A 99 -17.09 9.12 -14.32
C PHE A 99 -16.31 7.96 -13.67
N MET A 100 -14.98 8.03 -13.63
CA MET A 100 -14.15 7.01 -12.97
C MET A 100 -14.51 6.87 -11.48
N VAL A 101 -14.64 7.99 -10.77
CA VAL A 101 -15.02 8.02 -9.35
C VAL A 101 -16.43 7.46 -9.14
N LEU A 102 -17.39 7.81 -10.00
CA LEU A 102 -18.76 7.30 -9.96
C LEU A 102 -18.84 5.79 -10.18
N ILE A 103 -18.10 5.27 -11.15
CA ILE A 103 -18.01 3.83 -11.40
C ILE A 103 -17.42 3.12 -10.19
N ALA A 104 -16.31 3.62 -9.64
CA ALA A 104 -15.70 3.04 -8.45
C ALA A 104 -16.66 3.02 -7.25
N LEU A 105 -17.35 4.14 -6.99
CA LEU A 105 -18.32 4.25 -5.89
C LEU A 105 -19.54 3.37 -6.11
N ALA A 106 -20.03 3.25 -7.35
CA ALA A 106 -21.14 2.37 -7.68
C ALA A 106 -20.77 0.89 -7.51
N MET A 107 -19.56 0.50 -7.91
CA MET A 107 -19.02 -0.85 -7.65
C MET A 107 -18.91 -1.10 -6.15
N PHE A 108 -18.36 -0.14 -5.39
CA PHE A 108 -18.21 -0.24 -3.93
C PHE A 108 -19.57 -0.43 -3.24
N GLN A 109 -20.52 0.45 -3.54
CA GLN A 109 -21.84 0.44 -2.94
C GLN A 109 -22.63 -0.81 -3.31
N THR A 110 -22.56 -1.25 -4.58
CA THR A 110 -23.22 -2.50 -5.03
C THR A 110 -22.60 -3.71 -4.34
N ALA A 111 -21.28 -3.72 -4.17
CA ALA A 111 -20.61 -4.78 -3.44
C ALA A 111 -21.03 -4.81 -1.97
N ALA A 112 -21.12 -3.63 -1.35
CA ALA A 112 -21.48 -3.46 0.04
C ALA A 112 -22.86 -4.05 0.36
N LEU A 113 -23.85 -3.94 -0.54
CA LEU A 113 -25.22 -4.47 -0.38
C LEU A 113 -25.28 -5.91 0.15
N HIS A 114 -24.37 -6.77 -0.31
CA HIS A 114 -24.40 -8.21 -0.03
C HIS A 114 -23.34 -8.65 0.98
N THR A 115 -22.73 -7.70 1.68
CA THR A 115 -21.66 -7.97 2.66
C THR A 115 -22.14 -7.77 4.12
N ALA A 116 -21.19 -7.86 5.06
CA ALA A 116 -21.43 -7.58 6.46
C ALA A 116 -22.08 -6.20 6.68
N TRP A 117 -22.89 -6.08 7.75
CA TRP A 117 -23.66 -4.87 8.05
C TRP A 117 -22.79 -3.61 8.19
N TRP A 118 -21.57 -3.75 8.69
CA TRP A 118 -20.65 -2.62 8.85
C TRP A 118 -20.14 -2.10 7.51
N LEU A 119 -19.91 -2.97 6.52
CA LEU A 119 -19.54 -2.55 5.16
C LEU A 119 -20.71 -1.90 4.44
N ARG A 120 -21.94 -2.38 4.65
CA ARG A 120 -23.15 -1.71 4.16
C ARG A 120 -23.25 -0.29 4.71
N LEU A 121 -23.02 -0.12 6.01
CA LEU A 121 -23.02 1.19 6.64
C LEU A 121 -21.94 2.09 6.05
N VAL A 122 -20.71 1.59 5.90
CA VAL A 122 -19.60 2.34 5.28
C VAL A 122 -19.96 2.75 3.85
N GLY A 123 -20.44 1.83 3.02
CA GLY A 123 -20.88 2.11 1.64
C GLY A 123 -21.93 3.22 1.58
N VAL A 124 -22.97 3.12 2.40
CA VAL A 124 -24.03 4.12 2.46
C VAL A 124 -23.50 5.46 2.93
N LEU A 125 -22.69 5.50 4.00
CA LEU A 125 -22.13 6.74 4.51
C LEU A 125 -21.25 7.43 3.46
N THR A 126 -20.36 6.69 2.81
CA THR A 126 -19.51 7.21 1.74
C THR A 126 -20.34 7.73 0.57
N SER A 127 -21.37 6.99 0.16
CA SER A 127 -22.29 7.38 -0.91
C SER A 127 -23.05 8.67 -0.57
N VAL A 128 -23.60 8.76 0.64
CA VAL A 128 -24.34 9.93 1.13
C VAL A 128 -23.43 11.15 1.24
N VAL A 129 -22.18 10.98 1.69
CA VAL A 129 -21.19 12.06 1.73
C VAL A 129 -20.94 12.65 0.33
N VAL A 130 -20.76 11.81 -0.68
CA VAL A 130 -20.55 12.26 -2.06
C VAL A 130 -21.81 12.92 -2.61
N MET A 131 -22.98 12.27 -2.50
CA MET A 131 -24.26 12.83 -2.96
C MET A 131 -24.57 14.17 -2.27
N GLY A 132 -24.26 14.32 -0.97
CA GLY A 132 -24.53 15.53 -0.20
C GLY A 132 -23.56 16.66 -0.51
N THR A 133 -22.32 16.31 -0.87
CA THR A 133 -21.34 17.29 -1.37
C THR A 133 -21.84 17.92 -2.66
N TRP A 134 -22.38 17.14 -3.60
CA TRP A 134 -22.86 17.67 -4.88
C TRP A 134 -24.27 18.28 -4.82
N GLY A 135 -25.17 17.76 -3.98
CA GLY A 135 -26.55 18.25 -3.92
C GLY A 135 -26.80 19.32 -2.86
N PHE A 136 -26.41 19.08 -1.60
CA PHE A 136 -26.77 19.99 -0.49
C PHE A 136 -25.82 21.18 -0.36
N ARG A 137 -24.51 20.93 -0.33
CA ARG A 137 -23.51 22.00 -0.16
C ARG A 137 -23.53 23.03 -1.31
N TYR A 138 -23.93 22.60 -2.49
CA TYR A 138 -24.14 23.49 -3.61
C TYR A 138 -25.44 24.30 -3.48
N SER A 139 -26.56 23.63 -3.22
CA SER A 139 -27.86 24.29 -3.07
C SER A 139 -27.83 25.39 -2.00
N SER A 140 -27.07 25.21 -0.92
CA SER A 140 -26.88 26.25 0.11
C SER A 140 -26.13 27.49 -0.39
N MET A 141 -25.28 27.38 -1.42
CA MET A 141 -24.55 28.51 -1.99
C MET A 141 -25.39 29.36 -2.95
N ILE A 142 -26.35 28.73 -3.66
CA ILE A 142 -27.11 29.38 -4.75
C ILE A 142 -28.61 29.54 -4.41
N GLY A 143 -29.09 28.94 -3.32
CA GLY A 143 -30.46 29.06 -2.84
C GLY A 143 -31.48 28.16 -3.55
N GLY A 144 -31.04 27.13 -4.27
CA GLY A 144 -31.92 26.25 -5.06
C GLY A 144 -32.62 25.17 -4.24
N GLY A 145 -33.87 25.39 -3.80
CA GLY A 145 -34.60 24.43 -2.95
C GLY A 145 -34.96 23.08 -3.61
N LEU A 146 -35.27 23.07 -4.91
CA LEU A 146 -35.72 21.86 -5.62
C LEU A 146 -34.62 20.79 -5.71
N GLU A 147 -33.37 21.19 -5.92
CA GLU A 147 -32.22 20.29 -6.03
C GLU A 147 -31.90 19.59 -4.71
N THR A 148 -32.05 20.32 -3.60
CA THR A 148 -31.95 19.77 -2.24
C THR A 148 -33.01 18.69 -2.03
N VAL A 149 -34.26 18.96 -2.38
CA VAL A 149 -35.35 17.97 -2.25
C VAL A 149 -35.08 16.74 -3.12
N LEU A 150 -34.70 16.94 -4.38
CA LEU A 150 -34.42 15.84 -5.31
C LEU A 150 -33.23 14.99 -4.84
N THR A 151 -32.15 15.62 -4.37
CA THR A 151 -31.00 14.92 -3.79
C THR A 151 -31.41 14.11 -2.56
N GLY A 152 -32.21 14.68 -1.67
CA GLY A 152 -32.73 14.00 -0.50
C GLY A 152 -33.57 12.76 -0.86
N LEU A 153 -34.43 12.87 -1.88
CA LEU A 153 -35.21 11.74 -2.39
C LEU A 153 -34.33 10.65 -2.99
N LEU A 154 -33.30 11.01 -3.76
CA LEU A 154 -32.35 10.05 -4.35
C LEU A 154 -31.52 9.35 -3.26
N MET A 155 -31.07 10.07 -2.23
CA MET A 155 -30.40 9.47 -1.07
C MET A 155 -31.30 8.49 -0.33
N LEU A 156 -32.56 8.88 -0.09
CA LEU A 156 -33.55 8.01 0.54
C LEU A 156 -33.82 6.77 -0.31
N GLY A 157 -33.91 6.92 -1.64
CA GLY A 157 -34.00 5.81 -2.58
C GLY A 157 -32.83 4.84 -2.47
N LEU A 158 -31.59 5.35 -2.35
CA LEU A 158 -30.41 4.52 -2.12
C LEU A 158 -30.47 3.76 -0.78
N ILE A 159 -30.87 4.44 0.30
CA ILE A 159 -31.00 3.81 1.62
C ILE A 159 -32.08 2.72 1.59
N VAL A 160 -33.24 3.00 0.98
CA VAL A 160 -34.33 2.03 0.82
C VAL A 160 -33.85 0.82 0.01
N LEU A 161 -33.13 1.04 -1.10
CA LEU A 161 -32.54 -0.05 -1.88
C LEU A 161 -31.64 -0.94 -1.03
N VAL A 162 -30.78 -0.34 -0.20
CA VAL A 162 -29.87 -1.05 0.71
C VAL A 162 -30.62 -1.90 1.72
N VAL A 163 -31.67 -1.35 2.33
CA VAL A 163 -32.49 -2.08 3.32
C VAL A 163 -33.24 -3.25 2.65
N LEU A 164 -33.86 -3.01 1.49
CA LEU A 164 -34.67 -4.01 0.78
C LEU A 164 -33.83 -5.16 0.19
N ARG A 165 -32.59 -4.88 -0.23
CA ARG A 165 -31.70 -5.87 -0.88
C ARG A 165 -30.67 -6.48 0.06
N ALA A 166 -30.55 -6.04 1.32
CA ALA A 166 -29.56 -6.49 2.30
C ALA A 166 -29.45 -8.02 2.52
N ARG A 167 -30.49 -8.80 2.19
CA ARG A 167 -30.53 -10.26 2.37
C ARG A 167 -30.76 -11.03 1.07
N LYS A 168 -30.87 -10.34 -0.08
CA LYS A 168 -31.17 -10.97 -1.37
C LYS A 168 -29.86 -11.32 -2.08
N PRO A 169 -29.84 -12.32 -2.98
CA PRO A 169 -28.66 -12.62 -3.78
C PRO A 169 -28.40 -11.50 -4.80
N PHE A 170 -27.14 -11.38 -5.24
CA PHE A 170 -26.69 -10.42 -6.24
C PHE A 170 -27.53 -10.47 -7.52
N ALA A 171 -27.88 -9.30 -8.05
CA ALA A 171 -28.54 -9.15 -9.34
C ALA A 171 -27.84 -8.06 -10.17
N TRP A 172 -27.65 -8.33 -11.47
CA TRP A 172 -26.88 -7.46 -12.35
C TRP A 172 -27.43 -6.03 -12.47
N TRP A 173 -28.75 -5.85 -12.33
CA TRP A 173 -29.42 -4.54 -12.43
C TRP A 173 -29.17 -3.64 -11.22
N GLU A 174 -28.67 -4.18 -10.11
CA GLU A 174 -28.34 -3.38 -8.93
C GLU A 174 -27.26 -2.36 -9.24
N PHE A 175 -26.24 -2.76 -10.00
CA PHE A 175 -25.13 -1.88 -10.38
C PHE A 175 -25.60 -0.65 -11.17
N PRO A 176 -26.31 -0.77 -12.31
CA PRO A 176 -26.79 0.40 -13.03
C PRO A 176 -27.80 1.22 -12.22
N THR A 177 -28.59 0.60 -11.35
CA THR A 177 -29.52 1.33 -10.46
C THR A 177 -28.77 2.17 -9.44
N VAL A 178 -27.76 1.61 -8.78
CA VAL A 178 -26.89 2.32 -7.84
C VAL A 178 -26.12 3.41 -8.57
N LEU A 179 -25.58 3.14 -9.76
CA LEU A 179 -24.90 4.13 -10.59
C LEU A 179 -25.82 5.30 -10.95
N LEU A 180 -27.08 5.03 -11.29
CA LEU A 180 -28.06 6.07 -11.61
C LEU A 180 -28.41 6.90 -10.37
N LEU A 181 -28.66 6.25 -9.22
CA LEU A 181 -28.95 6.93 -7.95
C LEU A 181 -27.79 7.82 -7.50
N LEU A 182 -26.55 7.34 -7.61
CA LEU A 182 -25.33 8.10 -7.26
C LEU A 182 -24.99 9.18 -8.28
N GLY A 183 -25.14 8.88 -9.57
CA GLY A 183 -24.78 9.77 -10.67
C GLY A 183 -25.73 10.94 -10.82
N SER A 184 -27.02 10.74 -10.55
CA SER A 184 -28.05 11.77 -10.77
C SER A 184 -27.78 13.07 -10.01
N PRO A 185 -27.52 13.07 -8.68
CA PRO A 185 -27.19 14.31 -7.96
C PRO A 185 -25.91 14.98 -8.46
N ILE A 186 -24.91 14.21 -8.89
CA ILE A 186 -23.65 14.75 -9.40
C ILE A 186 -23.87 15.44 -10.75
N VAL A 187 -24.57 14.78 -11.68
CA VAL A 187 -24.86 15.35 -13.00
C VAL A 187 -25.72 16.59 -12.89
N ILE A 188 -26.75 16.57 -12.02
CA ILE A 188 -27.63 17.70 -11.75
C ILE A 188 -26.81 18.84 -11.13
N GLY A 189 -26.13 18.59 -10.01
CA GLY A 189 -25.31 19.59 -9.32
C GLY A 189 -24.27 20.21 -10.25
N MET A 190 -23.60 19.41 -11.08
CA MET A 190 -22.64 19.90 -12.07
C MET A 190 -23.29 20.76 -13.16
N ALA A 191 -24.42 20.34 -13.73
CA ALA A 191 -25.10 21.09 -14.79
C ALA A 191 -25.53 22.48 -14.30
N PHE A 192 -26.04 22.56 -13.07
CA PHE A 192 -26.42 23.82 -12.43
C PHE A 192 -25.18 24.64 -12.05
N LEU A 193 -24.19 24.04 -11.40
CA LEU A 193 -22.94 24.71 -11.02
C LEU A 193 -22.27 25.34 -12.24
N SER A 194 -22.20 24.61 -13.33
CA SER A 194 -21.64 25.07 -14.59
C SER A 194 -22.47 26.16 -15.27
N ARG A 195 -23.80 26.21 -15.10
CA ARG A 195 -24.64 27.28 -15.64
C ARG A 195 -24.49 28.57 -14.85
N SER A 196 -24.39 28.47 -13.52
CA SER A 196 -24.33 29.64 -12.63
C SER A 196 -22.92 30.24 -12.51
N SER A 197 -21.86 29.43 -12.57
CA SER A 197 -20.48 29.90 -12.37
C SER A 197 -19.80 30.43 -13.64
N ARG A 198 -20.07 29.83 -14.80
CA ARG A 198 -19.45 30.24 -16.08
C ARG A 198 -19.65 31.72 -16.43
N PRO A 199 -20.84 32.33 -16.24
CA PRO A 199 -21.03 33.76 -16.50
C PRO A 199 -20.17 34.66 -15.61
N LEU A 200 -19.71 34.14 -14.46
CA LEU A 200 -18.91 34.87 -13.47
C LEU A 200 -17.39 34.70 -13.70
N GLY A 201 -16.99 33.98 -14.75
CA GLY A 201 -15.59 33.84 -15.16
C GLY A 201 -14.78 32.75 -14.42
N TYR A 202 -15.41 31.93 -13.59
CA TYR A 202 -14.77 30.83 -12.86
C TYR A 202 -15.59 29.53 -12.94
N ASP A 203 -14.92 28.39 -12.72
CA ASP A 203 -15.57 27.07 -12.67
C ASP A 203 -15.36 26.42 -11.29
N PHE A 204 -16.47 26.12 -10.62
CA PHE A 204 -16.45 25.45 -9.31
C PHE A 204 -16.41 23.92 -9.40
N VAL A 205 -16.72 23.32 -10.56
CA VAL A 205 -16.75 21.86 -10.71
C VAL A 205 -15.43 21.21 -10.27
N PRO A 206 -14.24 21.73 -10.62
CA PRO A 206 -12.97 21.18 -10.15
C PRO A 206 -12.82 21.19 -8.62
N VAL A 207 -13.38 22.19 -7.93
CA VAL A 207 -13.34 22.29 -6.45
C VAL A 207 -14.23 21.23 -5.80
N PHE A 208 -15.40 20.94 -6.36
CA PHE A 208 -16.28 19.88 -5.88
C PHE A 208 -15.70 18.49 -6.20
N LEU A 209 -15.07 18.32 -7.36
CA LEU A 209 -14.31 17.10 -7.68
C LEU A 209 -13.16 16.91 -6.69
N GLN A 210 -12.38 17.96 -6.40
CA GLN A 210 -11.33 17.95 -5.38
C GLN A 210 -11.87 17.50 -4.03
N THR A 211 -12.98 18.09 -3.59
CA THR A 211 -13.63 17.73 -2.31
C THR A 211 -14.08 16.27 -2.31
N THR A 212 -14.62 15.80 -3.43
CA THR A 212 -15.04 14.40 -3.61
C THR A 212 -13.85 13.45 -3.50
N VAL A 213 -12.77 13.74 -4.23
CA VAL A 213 -11.52 12.97 -4.19
C VAL A 213 -10.93 12.95 -2.78
N THR A 214 -10.90 14.08 -2.08
CA THR A 214 -10.43 14.15 -0.69
C THR A 214 -11.33 13.37 0.27
N SER A 215 -12.64 13.35 0.06
CA SER A 215 -13.56 12.57 0.90
C SER A 215 -13.44 11.06 0.67
N LEU A 216 -13.15 10.65 -0.56
CA LEU A 216 -13.00 9.25 -0.96
C LEU A 216 -11.58 8.72 -0.81
N GLY A 217 -10.59 9.60 -0.75
CA GLY A 217 -9.18 9.25 -0.66
C GLY A 217 -8.87 8.18 0.39
N PRO A 218 -9.38 8.26 1.64
CA PRO A 218 -9.09 7.25 2.65
C PRO A 218 -9.59 5.84 2.32
N VAL A 219 -10.56 5.70 1.40
CA VAL A 219 -11.01 4.38 0.92
C VAL A 219 -9.98 3.74 -0.02
N ALA A 220 -9.24 4.56 -0.80
CA ALA A 220 -8.20 4.08 -1.71
C ALA A 220 -6.81 3.94 -1.06
N LEU A 221 -6.58 4.60 0.08
CA LEU A 221 -5.27 4.57 0.75
C LEU A 221 -4.76 3.17 1.12
N PRO A 222 -5.59 2.19 1.55
CA PRO A 222 -5.10 0.84 1.79
C PRO A 222 -4.47 0.20 0.55
N ALA A 223 -5.04 0.45 -0.63
CA ALA A 223 -4.46 0.01 -1.91
C ALA A 223 -3.15 0.73 -2.20
N ALA A 224 -3.05 2.03 -1.91
CA ALA A 224 -1.81 2.79 -2.09
C ALA A 224 -0.69 2.27 -1.17
N VAL A 225 -1.01 2.00 0.10
CA VAL A 225 -0.08 1.45 1.09
C VAL A 225 0.40 0.04 0.69
N ALA A 226 -0.52 -0.80 0.18
CA ALA A 226 -0.17 -2.12 -0.35
C ALA A 226 0.71 -2.01 -1.62
N ALA A 227 0.37 -1.11 -2.54
CA ALA A 227 1.15 -0.85 -3.74
C ALA A 227 2.60 -0.45 -3.41
N GLY A 228 2.82 0.32 -2.35
CA GLY A 228 4.16 0.67 -1.86
C GLY A 228 5.00 -0.53 -1.42
N LEU A 229 4.38 -1.61 -0.90
CA LEU A 229 5.09 -2.82 -0.49
C LEU A 229 5.57 -3.66 -1.67
N SER A 230 4.88 -3.61 -2.81
CA SER A 230 5.10 -4.52 -3.96
C SER A 230 6.57 -4.58 -4.42
N VAL A 231 7.26 -3.45 -4.45
CA VAL A 231 8.64 -3.37 -4.88
C VAL A 231 9.60 -4.01 -3.88
N ALA A 232 9.38 -3.78 -2.59
CA ALA A 232 10.12 -4.45 -1.52
C ALA A 232 9.89 -5.97 -1.56
N GLU A 233 8.67 -6.42 -1.85
CA GLU A 233 8.34 -7.85 -1.97
C GLU A 233 9.11 -8.52 -3.11
N ILE A 234 9.10 -7.93 -4.31
CA ILE A 234 9.84 -8.43 -5.48
C ILE A 234 11.33 -8.49 -5.17
N THR A 235 11.86 -7.44 -4.54
CA THR A 235 13.28 -7.31 -4.24
C THR A 235 13.75 -8.33 -3.20
N VAL A 236 12.99 -8.52 -2.12
CA VAL A 236 13.31 -9.52 -1.09
C VAL A 236 13.18 -10.93 -1.67
N SER A 237 12.13 -11.20 -2.44
CA SER A 237 11.90 -12.50 -3.09
C SER A 237 13.02 -12.85 -4.06
N ALA A 238 13.43 -11.90 -4.91
CA ALA A 238 14.55 -12.05 -5.82
C ALA A 238 15.87 -12.30 -5.08
N THR A 239 16.12 -11.58 -3.98
CA THR A 239 17.34 -11.73 -3.17
C THR A 239 17.42 -13.09 -2.48
N LEU A 240 16.33 -13.53 -1.85
CA LEU A 240 16.26 -14.84 -1.20
C LEU A 240 16.42 -15.96 -2.23
N TRP A 241 15.79 -15.82 -3.40
CA TRP A 241 15.93 -16.78 -4.50
C TRP A 241 17.37 -16.84 -5.04
N ALA A 242 17.99 -15.69 -5.30
CA ALA A 242 19.38 -15.60 -5.77
C ALA A 242 20.36 -16.20 -4.76
N THR A 243 20.14 -15.97 -3.46
CA THR A 243 20.95 -16.56 -2.38
C THR A 243 20.83 -18.09 -2.40
N ARG A 244 19.61 -18.64 -2.53
CA ARG A 244 19.37 -20.09 -2.62
C ARG A 244 19.99 -20.72 -3.86
N LEU A 245 19.89 -20.05 -5.00
CA LEU A 245 20.51 -20.51 -6.24
C LEU A 245 22.03 -20.57 -6.04
N THR A 246 22.61 -19.55 -5.43
CA THR A 246 24.05 -19.49 -5.11
C THR A 246 24.42 -20.59 -4.12
N GLU A 247 23.60 -20.88 -3.11
CA GLU A 247 23.82 -22.01 -2.19
C GLU A 247 23.89 -23.35 -2.90
N ARG A 248 22.99 -23.60 -3.85
CA ARG A 248 22.94 -24.87 -4.60
C ARG A 248 24.12 -25.04 -5.54
N PHE A 249 24.54 -23.99 -6.23
CA PHE A 249 25.50 -24.11 -7.35
C PHE A 249 26.91 -23.57 -7.07
N ALA A 250 27.12 -22.72 -6.05
CA ALA A 250 28.43 -22.10 -5.84
C ALA A 250 29.43 -23.06 -5.18
N ALA A 251 30.60 -23.25 -5.79
CA ALA A 251 31.70 -23.95 -5.15
C ALA A 251 32.14 -23.26 -3.85
N ARG A 252 32.73 -24.01 -2.91
CA ARG A 252 33.12 -23.51 -1.58
C ARG A 252 33.95 -22.22 -1.63
N ARG A 253 34.89 -22.12 -2.58
CA ARG A 253 35.74 -20.92 -2.75
C ARG A 253 34.94 -19.72 -3.27
N VAL A 254 33.98 -19.94 -4.16
CA VAL A 254 33.14 -18.88 -4.74
C VAL A 254 32.29 -18.20 -3.67
N ALA A 255 31.78 -18.96 -2.69
CA ALA A 255 31.03 -18.40 -1.55
C ALA A 255 31.84 -17.37 -0.74
N TYR A 256 33.13 -17.65 -0.49
CA TYR A 256 34.00 -16.72 0.24
C TYR A 256 34.40 -15.51 -0.63
N VAL A 257 34.61 -15.71 -1.93
CA VAL A 257 34.88 -14.61 -2.88
C VAL A 257 33.69 -13.66 -2.95
N ILE A 258 32.46 -14.18 -3.07
CA ILE A 258 31.23 -13.39 -3.06
C ILE A 258 31.13 -12.58 -1.77
N LEU A 259 31.32 -13.22 -0.61
CA LEU A 259 31.29 -12.54 0.68
C LEU A 259 32.35 -11.43 0.75
N ALA A 260 33.59 -11.70 0.33
CA ALA A 260 34.67 -10.72 0.36
C ALA A 260 34.36 -9.50 -0.52
N VAL A 261 33.87 -9.73 -1.75
CA VAL A 261 33.46 -8.66 -2.67
C VAL A 261 32.34 -7.82 -2.05
N LEU A 262 31.32 -8.46 -1.47
CA LEU A 262 30.20 -7.77 -0.83
C LEU A 262 30.63 -6.97 0.41
N VAL A 263 31.57 -7.49 1.21
CA VAL A 263 32.14 -6.77 2.36
C VAL A 263 32.90 -5.52 1.91
N VAL A 264 33.75 -5.64 0.88
CA VAL A 264 34.48 -4.49 0.32
C VAL A 264 33.51 -3.44 -0.21
N LEU A 265 32.53 -3.87 -1.01
CA LEU A 265 31.51 -2.99 -1.58
C LEU A 265 30.70 -2.29 -0.48
N ARG A 266 30.31 -3.01 0.57
CA ARG A 266 29.61 -2.46 1.74
C ARG A 266 30.44 -1.49 2.54
N LEU A 267 31.72 -1.76 2.74
CA LEU A 267 32.64 -0.84 3.42
C LEU A 267 32.78 0.46 2.64
N VAL A 268 32.97 0.39 1.32
CA VAL A 268 33.03 1.59 0.46
C VAL A 268 31.72 2.38 0.55
N GLN A 269 30.57 1.72 0.48
CA GLN A 269 29.26 2.36 0.61
C GLN A 269 29.05 3.01 1.98
N ALA A 270 29.42 2.33 3.07
CA ALA A 270 29.30 2.87 4.42
C ALA A 270 30.23 4.08 4.64
N ILE A 271 31.47 4.01 4.15
CA ILE A 271 32.42 5.13 4.20
C ILE A 271 31.87 6.32 3.40
N TRP A 272 31.36 6.08 2.20
CA TRP A 272 30.73 7.13 1.40
C TRP A 272 29.55 7.75 2.14
N GLN A 273 28.65 6.93 2.67
CA GLN A 273 27.45 7.39 3.38
C GLN A 273 27.80 8.25 4.59
N VAL A 274 28.81 7.85 5.38
CA VAL A 274 29.34 8.66 6.50
C VAL A 274 29.97 9.96 6.01
N ALA A 275 30.73 9.92 4.90
CA ALA A 275 31.41 11.09 4.35
C ALA A 275 30.42 12.14 3.80
N THR A 276 29.30 11.70 3.23
CA THR A 276 28.23 12.57 2.74
C THR A 276 27.20 12.93 3.81
N TRP A 277 27.32 12.37 5.01
CA TRP A 277 26.35 12.61 6.08
C TRP A 277 26.44 14.04 6.58
N ASP A 278 25.37 14.82 6.38
CA ASP A 278 25.26 16.17 6.94
C ASP A 278 24.88 16.09 8.42
N PHE A 279 25.90 15.90 9.26
CA PHE A 279 25.75 15.84 10.73
C PHE A 279 25.18 17.13 11.32
N ILE A 280 25.32 18.26 10.62
CA ILE A 280 24.84 19.57 11.06
C ILE A 280 23.32 19.68 10.85
N ARG A 281 22.80 19.20 9.72
CA ARG A 281 21.35 19.24 9.42
C ARG A 281 20.55 18.07 10.02
N GLN A 282 21.13 16.87 10.07
CA GLN A 282 20.40 15.67 10.54
C GLN A 282 20.63 15.37 12.03
N GLY A 283 21.79 15.75 12.60
CA GLY A 283 22.11 15.61 14.01
C GLY A 283 22.34 14.17 14.50
N TRP A 284 23.07 14.04 15.61
CA TRP A 284 23.31 12.75 16.30
C TRP A 284 22.02 12.08 16.81
N SER A 285 20.95 12.86 16.99
CA SER A 285 19.65 12.35 17.43
C SER A 285 19.07 11.33 16.45
N VAL A 286 19.30 11.48 15.14
CA VAL A 286 18.83 10.52 14.13
C VAL A 286 19.50 9.18 14.25
N PHE A 287 20.83 9.18 14.33
CA PHE A 287 21.59 7.94 14.50
C PHE A 287 21.23 7.24 15.82
N LEU A 288 21.19 7.98 16.93
CA LEU A 288 20.84 7.43 18.25
C LEU A 288 19.43 6.82 18.25
N THR A 289 18.47 7.50 17.62
CA THR A 289 17.09 7.00 17.51
C THR A 289 17.04 5.67 16.78
N TRP A 290 17.76 5.51 15.66
CA TRP A 290 17.79 4.26 14.92
C TRP A 290 18.56 3.15 15.63
N VAL A 291 19.60 3.47 16.41
CA VAL A 291 20.26 2.50 17.30
C VAL A 291 19.26 1.98 18.34
N LEU A 292 18.51 2.86 19.00
CA LEU A 292 17.51 2.48 20.00
C LEU A 292 16.35 1.68 19.39
N LEU A 293 15.85 2.08 18.22
CA LEU A 293 14.79 1.37 17.50
C LEU A 293 15.27 -0.01 17.00
N SER A 294 16.51 -0.12 16.53
CA SER A 294 17.10 -1.41 16.13
C SER A 294 17.29 -2.33 17.33
N ALA A 295 17.71 -1.79 18.48
CA ALA A 295 17.78 -2.54 19.74
C ALA A 295 16.38 -3.02 20.18
N LEU A 296 15.38 -2.15 20.12
CA LEU A 296 13.98 -2.49 20.43
C LEU A 296 13.46 -3.60 19.49
N LEU A 297 13.71 -3.47 18.19
CA LEU A 297 13.34 -4.48 17.20
C LEU A 297 14.02 -5.82 17.48
N GLY A 298 15.31 -5.80 17.80
CA GLY A 298 16.08 -6.98 18.19
C GLY A 298 15.53 -7.65 19.44
N LEU A 299 15.19 -6.87 20.48
CA LEU A 299 14.60 -7.37 21.72
C LEU A 299 13.22 -8.00 21.51
N LEU A 300 12.32 -7.31 20.79
CA LEU A 300 10.99 -7.81 20.47
C LEU A 300 11.06 -9.07 19.62
N SER A 301 11.91 -9.08 18.60
CA SER A 301 12.10 -10.25 17.74
C SER A 301 12.69 -11.42 18.52
N ALA A 302 13.67 -11.19 19.40
CA ALA A 302 14.22 -12.23 20.27
C ALA A 302 13.16 -12.81 21.23
N ALA A 303 12.30 -11.96 21.80
CA ALA A 303 11.20 -12.39 22.67
C ALA A 303 10.20 -13.26 21.89
N VAL A 304 9.76 -12.81 20.72
CA VAL A 304 8.85 -13.55 19.83
C VAL A 304 9.44 -14.89 19.38
N ILE A 305 10.71 -14.90 18.98
CA ILE A 305 11.40 -16.12 18.56
C ILE A 305 11.47 -17.11 19.73
N ARG A 306 11.87 -16.66 20.94
CA ARG A 306 11.90 -17.52 22.13
C ARG A 306 10.53 -18.10 22.47
N LEU A 307 9.46 -17.31 22.33
CA LEU A 307 8.08 -17.77 22.56
C LEU A 307 7.61 -18.79 21.51
N GLY A 308 8.11 -18.70 20.27
CA GLY A 308 7.73 -19.57 19.15
C GLY A 308 8.61 -20.82 18.98
N GLN A 309 9.82 -20.85 19.57
CA GLN A 309 10.85 -21.89 19.37
C GLN A 309 10.37 -23.32 19.66
N HIS A 310 9.39 -23.49 20.54
CA HIS A 310 8.86 -24.81 20.89
C HIS A 310 7.80 -25.36 19.91
N ARG A 311 7.33 -24.56 18.93
CA ARG A 311 6.16 -24.95 18.11
C ARG A 311 6.37 -24.91 16.59
N ALA A 312 7.31 -24.11 16.08
CA ALA A 312 7.55 -24.04 14.63
C ALA A 312 8.94 -23.51 14.26
N SER A 313 9.50 -24.05 13.18
CA SER A 313 10.65 -23.47 12.48
C SER A 313 10.24 -22.24 11.68
N MET A 314 11.07 -21.19 11.73
CA MET A 314 10.89 -19.99 10.92
C MET A 314 11.40 -20.26 9.51
N VAL A 315 10.52 -20.16 8.51
CA VAL A 315 10.84 -20.28 7.08
C VAL A 315 10.94 -18.87 6.50
N VAL A 316 12.14 -18.44 6.09
CA VAL A 316 12.41 -17.05 5.68
C VAL A 316 11.73 -16.74 4.34
N SER A 317 11.58 -17.73 3.44
CA SER A 317 10.88 -17.51 2.16
C SER A 317 9.39 -17.25 2.26
N GLU A 318 8.75 -17.55 3.39
CA GLU A 318 7.34 -17.24 3.55
C GLU A 318 7.08 -15.78 3.92
N LEU A 319 8.12 -15.02 4.30
CA LEU A 319 7.97 -13.64 4.74
C LEU A 319 7.32 -12.73 3.68
N PRO A 320 7.76 -12.71 2.41
CA PRO A 320 7.17 -11.85 1.39
C PRO A 320 5.67 -12.15 1.19
N GLY A 321 5.31 -13.41 0.95
CA GLY A 321 3.91 -13.81 0.74
C GLY A 321 3.02 -13.60 1.98
N ARG A 322 3.55 -13.79 3.19
CA ARG A 322 2.82 -13.47 4.43
C ARG A 322 2.61 -11.97 4.59
N MET A 323 3.60 -11.15 4.21
CA MET A 323 3.51 -9.70 4.28
C MET A 323 2.51 -9.15 3.25
N ALA A 324 2.52 -9.67 2.02
CA ALA A 324 1.53 -9.36 1.00
C ALA A 324 0.09 -9.59 1.51
N GLY A 325 -0.19 -10.78 2.06
CA GLY A 325 -1.50 -11.10 2.65
C GLY A 325 -1.89 -10.25 3.87
N MET A 326 -0.94 -9.53 4.49
CA MET A 326 -1.18 -8.61 5.61
C MET A 326 -1.21 -7.14 5.18
N ALA A 327 -0.74 -6.80 3.98
CA ALA A 327 -0.57 -5.43 3.52
C ALA A 327 -1.89 -4.65 3.51
N LEU A 328 -2.94 -5.22 2.91
CA LEU A 328 -4.25 -4.59 2.85
C LEU A 328 -4.91 -4.44 4.24
N PRO A 329 -4.96 -5.47 5.11
CA PRO A 329 -5.42 -5.31 6.49
C PRO A 329 -4.64 -4.25 7.30
N LEU A 330 -3.31 -4.20 7.15
CA LEU A 330 -2.48 -3.20 7.81
C LEU A 330 -2.73 -1.80 7.24
N GLY A 331 -2.88 -1.65 5.92
CA GLY A 331 -3.25 -0.41 5.27
C GLY A 331 -4.61 0.11 5.76
N VAL A 332 -5.62 -0.77 5.84
CA VAL A 332 -6.94 -0.44 6.43
C VAL A 332 -6.79 0.00 7.88
N ALA A 333 -6.00 -0.72 8.67
CA ALA A 333 -5.77 -0.37 10.06
C ALA A 333 -5.10 1.01 10.18
N MET A 334 -4.05 1.28 9.39
CA MET A 334 -3.31 2.54 9.42
C MET A 334 -4.16 3.76 9.01
N VAL A 335 -5.15 3.56 8.14
CA VAL A 335 -5.99 4.63 7.59
C VAL A 335 -7.33 4.76 8.32
N GLY A 336 -7.77 3.74 9.06
CA GLY A 336 -9.13 3.66 9.63
C GLY A 336 -9.56 4.88 10.44
N VAL A 337 -8.66 5.48 11.23
CA VAL A 337 -8.96 6.72 11.99
C VAL A 337 -9.09 7.94 11.08
N ALA A 338 -8.23 8.08 10.08
CA ALA A 338 -8.34 9.17 9.11
C ALA A 338 -9.65 9.07 8.32
N PHE A 339 -10.06 7.86 7.94
CA PHE A 339 -11.35 7.64 7.29
C PHE A 339 -12.55 8.02 8.17
N GLY A 340 -12.53 7.58 9.45
CA GLY A 340 -13.58 7.95 10.41
C GLY A 340 -13.67 9.46 10.59
N ALA A 341 -12.52 10.14 10.74
CA ALA A 341 -12.46 11.60 10.82
C ALA A 341 -13.04 12.27 9.57
N VAL A 342 -12.65 11.83 8.37
CA VAL A 342 -13.15 12.40 7.10
C VAL A 342 -14.67 12.23 6.95
N ILE A 343 -15.23 11.07 7.32
CA ILE A 343 -16.69 10.87 7.32
C ILE A 343 -17.34 11.86 8.27
N VAL A 344 -16.86 11.96 9.51
CA VAL A 344 -17.44 12.85 10.53
C VAL A 344 -17.39 14.31 10.08
N ILE A 345 -16.23 14.78 9.57
CA ILE A 345 -16.06 16.12 9.01
C ILE A 345 -17.03 16.36 7.84
N SER A 346 -17.18 15.37 6.96
CA SER A 346 -18.01 15.50 5.76
C SER A 346 -19.49 15.56 6.07
N VAL A 347 -19.98 14.64 6.92
CA VAL A 347 -21.36 14.61 7.42
C VAL A 347 -21.67 15.92 8.14
N PHE A 348 -20.77 16.39 9.00
CA PHE A 348 -20.99 17.64 9.70
C PHE A 348 -21.05 18.83 8.75
N GLY A 349 -20.18 18.89 7.74
CA GLY A 349 -20.26 19.95 6.73
C GLY A 349 -21.50 19.85 5.84
N ILE A 350 -22.15 18.69 5.72
CA ILE A 350 -23.49 18.58 5.10
C ILE A 350 -24.55 19.16 6.05
N VAL A 351 -24.52 18.82 7.34
CA VAL A 351 -25.47 19.35 8.34
C VAL A 351 -25.33 20.86 8.48
N ALA A 352 -24.10 21.38 8.53
CA ALA A 352 -23.83 22.81 8.56
C ALA A 352 -24.27 23.55 7.29
N ALA A 353 -24.33 22.87 6.14
CA ALA A 353 -24.89 23.46 4.92
C ALA A 353 -26.41 23.58 4.98
N LEU A 354 -27.09 22.71 5.74
CA LEU A 354 -28.55 22.76 5.94
C LEU A 354 -28.96 23.82 6.97
N ASP A 355 -28.14 24.05 8.02
CA ASP A 355 -28.39 25.08 9.04
C ASP A 355 -27.06 25.75 9.49
N PRO A 356 -26.55 26.73 8.71
CA PRO A 356 -25.28 27.38 9.00
C PRO A 356 -25.27 28.14 10.34
N ALA A 357 -26.42 28.70 10.75
CA ALA A 357 -26.54 29.54 11.92
C ALA A 357 -26.28 28.78 13.22
N ARG A 358 -26.70 27.51 13.30
CA ARG A 358 -26.55 26.68 14.52
C ARG A 358 -25.24 25.90 14.56
N PHE A 359 -24.77 25.44 13.40
CA PHE A 359 -23.67 24.47 13.33
C PHE A 359 -22.34 25.05 12.84
N GLY A 360 -22.31 26.27 12.28
CA GLY A 360 -21.07 26.89 11.79
C GLY A 360 -20.04 27.15 12.90
N ALA A 361 -20.43 27.87 13.96
CA ALA A 361 -19.51 28.35 14.99
C ALA A 361 -19.08 27.28 16.03
N SER A 362 -19.94 26.30 16.33
CA SER A 362 -19.69 25.23 17.31
C SER A 362 -18.75 24.14 16.78
N SER A 363 -18.46 24.14 15.47
CA SER A 363 -17.75 23.06 14.79
C SER A 363 -16.23 23.14 14.88
N ALA A 364 -15.67 24.36 14.94
CA ALA A 364 -14.24 24.59 14.78
C ALA A 364 -13.39 23.98 15.92
N SER A 365 -13.90 23.96 17.15
CA SER A 365 -13.15 23.54 18.34
C SER A 365 -12.91 22.03 18.40
N TRP A 366 -13.92 21.21 18.10
CA TRP A 366 -13.78 19.75 18.14
C TRP A 366 -13.28 19.17 16.82
N LEU A 367 -13.58 19.79 15.66
CA LEU A 367 -12.95 19.42 14.38
C LEU A 367 -11.43 19.60 14.44
N GLY A 368 -10.96 20.63 15.16
CA GLY A 368 -9.54 20.86 15.44
C GLY A 368 -8.84 19.67 16.11
N LEU A 369 -9.53 18.88 16.93
CA LEU A 369 -8.95 17.68 17.55
C LEU A 369 -8.66 16.59 16.51
N PHE A 370 -9.53 16.42 15.51
CA PHE A 370 -9.38 15.45 14.42
C PHE A 370 -8.37 15.87 13.36
N THR A 371 -8.21 17.18 13.13
CA THR A 371 -7.26 17.72 12.14
C THR A 371 -5.89 18.03 12.74
N SER A 372 -5.75 18.08 14.08
CA SER A 372 -4.46 18.29 14.73
C SER A 372 -3.51 17.10 14.57
N VAL A 373 -2.20 17.38 14.54
CA VAL A 373 -1.11 16.39 14.45
C VAL A 373 -1.19 15.31 15.55
N ASN A 374 -1.83 15.63 16.68
CA ASN A 374 -1.94 14.74 17.84
C ASN A 374 -2.79 13.50 17.56
N GLY A 375 -3.91 13.64 16.81
CA GLY A 375 -4.83 12.54 16.54
C GLY A 375 -4.17 11.37 15.79
N PRO A 376 -3.58 11.61 14.61
CA PRO A 376 -2.89 10.56 13.84
C PRO A 376 -1.72 9.90 14.59
N ASN A 377 -0.97 10.66 15.41
CA ASN A 377 0.18 10.13 16.14
C ASN A 377 -0.22 9.25 17.33
N LEU A 378 -1.27 9.65 18.07
CA LEU A 378 -1.88 8.81 19.11
C LEU A 378 -2.40 7.49 18.54
N PHE A 379 -3.00 7.54 17.35
CA PHE A 379 -3.49 6.34 16.70
C PHE A 379 -2.35 5.40 16.27
N ARG A 380 -1.30 5.94 15.64
CA ARG A 380 -0.11 5.15 15.25
C ARG A 380 0.55 4.47 16.45
N SER A 381 0.65 5.15 17.59
CA SER A 381 1.22 4.55 18.81
C SER A 381 0.34 3.43 19.36
N ALA A 382 -0.98 3.64 19.42
CA ALA A 382 -1.96 2.62 19.83
C ALA A 382 -1.94 1.41 18.89
N LEU A 383 -1.91 1.64 17.57
CA LEU A 383 -1.81 0.59 16.57
C LEU A 383 -0.51 -0.22 16.75
N GLY A 384 0.63 0.44 16.98
CA GLY A 384 1.90 -0.23 17.28
C GLY A 384 1.80 -1.16 18.49
N VAL A 385 1.17 -0.72 19.58
CA VAL A 385 0.95 -1.56 20.78
C VAL A 385 0.06 -2.77 20.46
N VAL A 386 -1.03 -2.57 19.71
CA VAL A 386 -1.93 -3.65 19.28
C VAL A 386 -1.18 -4.67 18.42
N LEU A 387 -0.34 -4.21 17.48
CA LEU A 387 0.47 -5.09 16.62
C LEU A 387 1.48 -5.91 17.43
N VAL A 388 2.11 -5.35 18.45
CA VAL A 388 2.97 -6.12 19.37
C VAL A 388 2.17 -7.16 20.15
N GLY A 389 0.96 -6.82 20.63
CA GLY A 389 0.07 -7.79 21.27
C GLY A 389 -0.33 -8.95 20.32
N LEU A 390 -0.63 -8.63 19.06
CA LEU A 390 -0.91 -9.62 18.02
C LEU A 390 0.34 -10.42 17.63
N ALA A 391 1.53 -9.83 17.67
CA ALA A 391 2.80 -10.51 17.47
C ALA A 391 3.04 -11.56 18.56
N VAL A 392 2.86 -11.20 19.84
CA VAL A 392 2.97 -12.15 20.96
C VAL A 392 1.93 -13.27 20.84
N ARG A 393 0.68 -12.94 20.47
CA ARG A 393 -0.38 -13.94 20.26
C ARG A 393 -0.07 -14.88 19.10
N SER A 394 0.43 -14.37 17.98
CA SER A 394 0.78 -15.17 16.81
C SER A 394 2.01 -16.04 17.06
N ALA A 395 3.00 -15.54 17.81
CA ALA A 395 4.15 -16.32 18.28
C ALA A 395 3.69 -17.53 19.14
N ARG A 396 2.78 -17.29 20.09
CA ARG A 396 2.19 -18.37 20.92
C ARG A 396 1.40 -19.40 20.11
N ARG A 397 0.84 -19.00 18.97
CA ARG A 397 0.12 -19.87 18.03
C ARG A 397 1.04 -20.60 17.03
N GLY A 398 2.36 -20.46 17.16
CA GLY A 398 3.32 -21.15 16.29
C GLY A 398 3.62 -20.43 14.97
N SER A 399 3.19 -19.17 14.80
CA SER A 399 3.39 -18.39 13.58
C SER A 399 4.51 -17.35 13.76
N THR A 400 5.74 -17.81 13.94
CA THR A 400 6.90 -16.95 14.27
C THR A 400 7.20 -15.92 13.18
N ALA A 401 7.03 -16.27 11.90
CA ALA A 401 7.24 -15.36 10.77
C ALA A 401 6.26 -14.17 10.79
N THR A 402 4.98 -14.44 11.01
CA THR A 402 3.95 -13.39 11.14
C THR A 402 4.22 -12.49 12.34
N ALA A 403 4.60 -13.09 13.47
CA ALA A 403 4.91 -12.33 14.67
C ALA A 403 6.10 -11.37 14.46
N LEU A 404 7.12 -11.81 13.73
CA LEU A 404 8.30 -11.00 13.44
C LEU A 404 7.95 -9.81 12.52
N LEU A 405 7.15 -10.04 11.47
CA LEU A 405 6.64 -8.97 10.61
C LEU A 405 5.83 -7.94 11.40
N LEU A 406 4.91 -8.39 12.26
CA LEU A 406 4.09 -7.49 13.08
C LEU A 406 4.94 -6.65 14.06
N CYS A 407 6.00 -7.24 14.65
CA CYS A 407 6.95 -6.49 15.47
C CYS A 407 7.72 -5.46 14.64
N ALA A 408 8.19 -5.83 13.45
CA ALA A 408 8.90 -4.92 12.57
C ALA A 408 8.03 -3.72 12.16
N VAL A 409 6.78 -3.96 11.73
CA VAL A 409 5.82 -2.91 11.39
C VAL A 409 5.54 -2.01 12.60
N ALA A 410 5.37 -2.57 13.80
CA ALA A 410 5.14 -1.79 15.01
C ALA A 410 6.30 -0.83 15.32
N VAL A 411 7.56 -1.29 15.19
CA VAL A 411 8.74 -0.43 15.39
C VAL A 411 8.81 0.67 14.33
N MET A 412 8.49 0.38 13.07
CA MET A 412 8.45 1.40 12.01
C MET A 412 7.35 2.45 12.26
N LEU A 413 6.19 2.04 12.79
CA LEU A 413 5.15 3.00 13.21
C LEU A 413 5.62 3.89 14.37
N TRP A 414 6.34 3.33 15.35
CA TRP A 414 6.90 4.11 16.44
C TRP A 414 8.03 5.04 16.01
N ALA A 415 8.82 4.67 14.99
CA ALA A 415 9.82 5.55 14.40
C ALA A 415 9.21 6.88 13.92
N ARG A 416 7.97 6.86 13.39
CA ARG A 416 7.24 8.06 12.98
C ARG A 416 6.73 8.92 14.13
N VAL A 417 6.52 8.32 15.29
CA VAL A 417 5.88 8.96 16.45
C VAL A 417 6.90 9.40 17.50
N VAL A 418 8.12 8.87 17.46
CA VAL A 418 9.18 9.13 18.46
C VAL A 418 9.47 10.63 18.61
N ARG A 419 9.57 11.36 17.49
CA ARG A 419 9.81 12.82 17.51
C ARG A 419 8.73 13.58 18.25
N TRP A 420 7.48 13.15 18.08
CA TRP A 420 6.33 13.74 18.75
C TRP A 420 6.32 13.41 20.25
N VAL A 421 6.57 12.15 20.63
CA VAL A 421 6.58 11.72 22.04
C VAL A 421 7.70 12.39 22.83
N THR A 422 8.88 12.53 22.24
CA THR A 422 10.05 13.07 22.93
C THR A 422 10.17 14.58 22.85
N GLY A 423 9.15 15.29 22.35
CA GLY A 423 9.20 16.74 22.17
C GLY A 423 10.35 17.21 21.27
N GLY A 424 10.78 16.38 20.32
CA GLY A 424 11.89 16.67 19.40
C GLY A 424 13.29 16.24 19.85
N LEU A 425 13.47 15.66 21.05
CA LEU A 425 14.79 15.17 21.51
C LEU A 425 15.35 14.04 20.64
N LEU A 426 14.51 13.04 20.35
CA LEU A 426 14.80 11.97 19.41
C LEU A 426 14.07 12.27 18.09
N ASN A 427 14.67 11.87 16.98
CA ASN A 427 14.09 12.05 15.67
C ASN A 427 14.53 10.87 14.81
N ALA A 428 13.63 10.09 14.23
CA ALA A 428 14.04 9.03 13.31
C ALA A 428 14.51 9.60 11.96
N GLY A 429 14.32 10.90 11.70
CA GLY A 429 14.56 11.49 10.39
C GLY A 429 13.60 10.92 9.32
N PHE A 430 13.80 11.34 8.09
CA PHE A 430 13.19 10.71 6.91
C PHE A 430 14.29 9.90 6.21
N GLY A 431 14.06 8.61 5.95
CA GLY A 431 14.98 7.75 5.20
C GLY A 431 15.54 6.55 5.98
N ALA A 432 15.73 5.44 5.28
CA ALA A 432 16.26 4.17 5.80
C ALA A 432 17.79 4.16 5.95
N ASP A 433 18.46 5.29 5.70
CA ASP A 433 19.91 5.44 5.66
C ASP A 433 20.59 5.08 6.99
N ALA A 434 20.10 5.63 8.09
CA ALA A 434 20.59 5.35 9.43
C ALA A 434 20.39 3.88 9.81
N LEU A 435 19.22 3.31 9.46
CA LEU A 435 18.92 1.91 9.68
C LEU A 435 19.88 1.00 8.89
N ASN A 436 20.15 1.32 7.63
CA ASN A 436 21.12 0.60 6.79
C ASN A 436 22.53 0.67 7.38
N LEU A 437 22.96 1.83 7.88
CA LEU A 437 24.28 1.98 8.49
C LEU A 437 24.41 1.13 9.76
N VAL A 438 23.40 1.17 10.63
CA VAL A 438 23.33 0.31 11.83
C VAL A 438 23.35 -1.17 11.45
N ALA A 439 22.56 -1.59 10.46
CA ALA A 439 22.53 -2.96 9.97
C ALA A 439 23.88 -3.41 9.38
N THR A 440 24.53 -2.54 8.60
CA THR A 440 25.85 -2.79 8.01
C THR A 440 26.91 -2.96 9.10
N VAL A 441 26.95 -2.08 10.11
CA VAL A 441 27.88 -2.18 11.23
C VAL A 441 27.67 -3.49 12.00
N LEU A 442 26.42 -3.87 12.27
CA LEU A 442 26.10 -5.13 12.93
C LEU A 442 26.56 -6.35 12.12
N LEU A 443 26.38 -6.34 10.80
CA LEU A 443 26.84 -7.42 9.91
C LEU A 443 28.35 -7.53 9.87
N LEU A 444 29.06 -6.41 9.70
CA LEU A 444 30.52 -6.39 9.68
C LEU A 444 31.10 -6.90 11.00
N ALA A 445 30.53 -6.48 12.13
CA ALA A 445 30.90 -6.98 13.45
C ALA A 445 30.67 -8.50 13.58
N LEU A 446 29.55 -9.01 13.06
CA LEU A 446 29.23 -10.44 13.09
C LEU A 446 30.16 -11.27 12.19
N ILE A 447 30.49 -10.77 11.00
CA ILE A 447 31.47 -11.38 10.09
C ILE A 447 32.84 -11.45 10.76
N ALA A 448 33.31 -10.33 11.34
CA ALA A 448 34.57 -10.27 12.07
C ALA A 448 34.57 -11.26 13.24
N PHE A 449 33.49 -11.33 14.02
CA PHE A 449 33.35 -12.28 15.12
C PHE A 449 33.48 -13.74 14.66
N TYR A 450 32.78 -14.14 13.59
CA TYR A 450 32.86 -15.50 13.06
C TYR A 450 34.20 -15.82 12.39
N LEU A 451 34.86 -14.82 11.80
CA LEU A 451 36.20 -14.94 11.25
C LEU A 451 37.25 -15.16 12.35
N ILE A 452 37.21 -14.34 13.41
CA ILE A 452 38.09 -14.46 14.59
C ILE A 452 37.88 -15.80 15.28
N ARG A 453 36.63 -16.25 15.45
CA ARG A 453 36.31 -17.56 16.02
C ARG A 453 36.55 -18.74 15.07
N ARG A 454 37.04 -18.51 13.85
CA ARG A 454 37.26 -19.53 12.80
C ARG A 454 36.04 -20.43 12.56
N ALA A 455 34.85 -19.89 12.72
CA ALA A 455 33.57 -20.62 12.66
C ALA A 455 32.74 -20.25 11.41
N LEU A 456 33.40 -19.66 10.40
CA LEU A 456 32.78 -19.21 9.15
C LEU A 456 32.62 -20.38 8.17
N THR A 457 31.50 -21.09 8.29
CA THR A 457 31.13 -22.18 7.36
C THR A 457 30.64 -21.63 6.01
N ARG A 458 30.60 -22.48 4.96
CA ARG A 458 30.07 -22.10 3.64
C ARG A 458 28.63 -21.55 3.72
N GLN A 459 27.77 -22.22 4.49
CA GLN A 459 26.38 -21.80 4.70
C GLN A 459 26.33 -20.44 5.40
N ARG A 460 27.12 -20.23 6.46
CA ARG A 460 27.19 -18.94 7.15
C ARG A 460 27.70 -17.82 6.25
N ALA A 461 28.70 -18.09 5.41
CA ALA A 461 29.23 -17.11 4.46
C ALA A 461 28.17 -16.69 3.42
N LEU A 462 27.39 -17.63 2.89
CA LEU A 462 26.33 -17.34 1.92
C LEU A 462 25.13 -16.64 2.56
N ALA A 463 24.73 -17.05 3.76
CA ALA A 463 23.68 -16.36 4.50
C ALA A 463 24.08 -14.92 4.89
N LEU A 464 25.33 -14.69 5.32
CA LEU A 464 25.85 -13.35 5.58
C LEU A 464 25.97 -12.52 4.29
N SER A 465 26.30 -13.16 3.15
CA SER A 465 26.26 -12.51 1.84
C SER A 465 24.85 -12.06 1.48
N GLY A 466 23.84 -12.93 1.64
CA GLY A 466 22.44 -12.59 1.44
C GLY A 466 21.98 -11.45 2.36
N ALA A 467 22.40 -11.46 3.63
CA ALA A 467 22.12 -10.36 4.56
C ALA A 467 22.80 -9.04 4.17
N LEU A 468 24.04 -9.07 3.66
CA LEU A 468 24.73 -7.88 3.13
C LEU A 468 24.03 -7.32 1.88
N VAL A 469 23.47 -8.20 1.04
CA VAL A 469 22.65 -7.78 -0.11
C VAL A 469 21.32 -7.18 0.36
N LEU A 470 20.62 -7.79 1.32
CA LEU A 470 19.41 -7.19 1.91
C LEU A 470 19.68 -5.84 2.56
N SER A 471 20.82 -5.69 3.25
CA SER A 471 21.27 -4.38 3.76
C SER A 471 21.59 -3.41 2.62
N ALA A 472 22.13 -3.88 1.49
CA ALA A 472 22.31 -3.06 0.29
C ALA A 472 21.04 -2.39 -0.16
N LEU A 473 20.01 -3.20 -0.21
CA LEU A 473 18.72 -2.81 -0.72
C LEU A 473 18.04 -1.83 0.22
N LEU A 474 18.32 -1.88 1.52
CA LEU A 474 17.93 -0.82 2.47
C LEU A 474 18.62 0.51 2.17
N GLY A 475 19.87 0.51 1.70
CA GLY A 475 20.64 1.73 1.39
C GLY A 475 20.37 2.34 0.02
N TYR A 476 19.95 1.54 -0.96
CA TYR A 476 19.52 2.01 -2.28
C TYR A 476 18.00 1.89 -2.46
N HIS A 477 17.29 1.88 -1.34
CA HIS A 477 15.86 1.65 -1.32
C HIS A 477 15.12 2.64 -2.21
N ASP A 478 15.50 3.93 -2.17
CA ASP A 478 14.90 4.99 -3.00
C ASP A 478 15.08 4.76 -4.51
N PHE A 479 16.21 4.18 -4.92
CA PHE A 479 16.43 3.83 -6.33
C PHE A 479 15.65 2.57 -6.74
N VAL A 480 15.55 1.61 -5.83
CA VAL A 480 14.84 0.34 -6.07
C VAL A 480 13.33 0.58 -6.10
N SER A 481 12.81 1.41 -5.21
CA SER A 481 11.40 1.79 -5.15
C SER A 481 11.01 2.70 -6.31
N ASP A 482 11.93 3.46 -6.91
CA ASP A 482 11.61 4.35 -8.02
C ASP A 482 12.60 4.35 -9.20
N PRO A 483 12.78 3.21 -9.90
CA PRO A 483 13.69 3.11 -11.04
C PRO A 483 13.16 3.90 -12.25
N LEU A 484 11.84 3.98 -12.40
CA LEU A 484 11.20 4.72 -13.48
C LEU A 484 11.24 6.22 -13.24
N GLY A 485 11.14 6.71 -12.00
CA GLY A 485 11.34 8.12 -11.70
C GLY A 485 12.74 8.61 -11.96
N ALA A 486 13.75 7.80 -11.63
CA ALA A 486 15.14 8.08 -11.97
C ALA A 486 15.38 8.18 -13.49
N LEU A 487 14.63 7.39 -14.29
CA LEU A 487 14.77 7.34 -15.75
C LEU A 487 13.84 8.32 -16.51
N LEU A 488 12.64 8.59 -15.99
CA LEU A 488 11.55 9.29 -16.69
C LEU A 488 11.19 10.65 -16.05
N GLY A 489 11.71 10.98 -14.88
CA GLY A 489 11.48 12.25 -14.19
C GLY A 489 10.08 12.45 -13.59
N PHE A 490 9.19 11.45 -13.68
CA PHE A 490 7.87 11.41 -13.04
C PHE A 490 7.78 10.24 -12.05
N SER A 491 8.39 10.44 -10.90
CA SER A 491 8.74 9.47 -9.86
C SER A 491 7.56 8.77 -9.19
N GLY A 492 6.76 9.49 -8.38
CA GLY A 492 5.79 8.85 -7.50
C GLY A 492 4.63 8.13 -8.21
N ALA A 493 4.07 8.72 -9.26
CA ALA A 493 2.85 8.19 -9.88
C ALA A 493 3.09 6.87 -10.64
N ALA A 494 4.28 6.71 -11.23
CA ALA A 494 4.66 5.49 -11.93
C ALA A 494 4.81 4.30 -10.96
N LEU A 495 5.42 4.53 -9.80
CA LEU A 495 5.52 3.54 -8.73
C LEU A 495 4.14 3.09 -8.24
N VAL A 496 3.25 4.04 -7.94
CA VAL A 496 1.88 3.71 -7.50
C VAL A 496 1.14 2.94 -8.57
N LEU A 497 1.23 3.36 -9.84
CA LEU A 497 0.60 2.66 -10.96
C LEU A 497 1.14 1.23 -11.11
N PHE A 498 2.46 1.06 -11.02
CA PHE A 498 3.09 -0.25 -11.05
C PHE A 498 2.61 -1.14 -9.91
N GLY A 499 2.65 -0.67 -8.66
CA GLY A 499 2.24 -1.44 -7.50
C GLY A 499 0.75 -1.80 -7.53
N LEU A 500 -0.13 -0.86 -7.93
CA LEU A 500 -1.56 -1.15 -8.12
C LEU A 500 -1.80 -2.21 -9.20
N THR A 501 -1.05 -2.14 -10.31
CA THR A 501 -1.16 -3.12 -11.40
C THR A 501 -0.63 -4.48 -10.96
N TRP A 502 0.51 -4.49 -10.26
CA TRP A 502 1.12 -5.69 -9.72
C TRP A 502 0.17 -6.40 -8.75
N ASP A 503 -0.32 -5.69 -7.73
CA ASP A 503 -1.25 -6.23 -6.73
C ASP A 503 -2.53 -6.78 -7.38
N LEU A 504 -3.07 -6.09 -8.39
CA LEU A 504 -4.23 -6.59 -9.14
C LEU A 504 -3.92 -7.92 -9.85
N LEU A 505 -2.71 -8.10 -10.36
CA LEU A 505 -2.30 -9.32 -11.08
C LEU A 505 -1.88 -10.46 -10.13
N THR A 506 -1.33 -10.16 -8.96
CA THR A 506 -0.70 -11.14 -8.06
C THR A 506 -1.46 -11.44 -6.78
N ASP A 507 -2.37 -10.56 -6.33
CA ASP A 507 -3.09 -10.72 -5.05
C ASP A 507 -4.63 -10.70 -5.21
N SER A 508 -5.13 -11.11 -6.38
CA SER A 508 -6.57 -11.26 -6.62
C SER A 508 -7.16 -12.57 -6.07
N ASP A 509 -6.37 -13.42 -5.39
CA ASP A 509 -6.87 -14.71 -4.87
C ASP A 509 -7.96 -14.55 -3.79
N PHE A 510 -7.93 -13.44 -3.05
CA PHE A 510 -9.01 -13.11 -2.11
C PHE A 510 -10.38 -13.06 -2.79
N ALA A 511 -10.44 -12.56 -4.03
CA ALA A 511 -11.68 -12.43 -4.80
C ALA A 511 -12.14 -13.74 -5.46
N ASN A 512 -11.26 -14.75 -5.53
CA ASN A 512 -11.59 -16.07 -6.09
C ASN A 512 -12.34 -16.99 -5.11
N ARG A 513 -12.34 -16.66 -3.80
CA ARG A 513 -12.92 -17.51 -2.75
C ARG A 513 -14.29 -17.01 -2.33
N ASP A 514 -15.27 -17.91 -2.25
CA ASP A 514 -16.60 -17.58 -1.74
C ASP A 514 -16.66 -17.68 -0.21
N SER A 515 -17.43 -16.81 0.44
CA SER A 515 -17.77 -16.99 1.87
C SER A 515 -19.13 -16.39 2.22
N ARG A 516 -19.76 -16.93 3.26
CA ARG A 516 -21.07 -16.47 3.74
C ARG A 516 -21.14 -14.98 4.08
N ARG A 517 -20.03 -14.37 4.54
CA ARG A 517 -19.97 -12.93 4.89
C ARG A 517 -19.57 -12.05 3.71
N PHE A 518 -18.91 -12.64 2.70
CA PHE A 518 -18.37 -11.95 1.54
C PHE A 518 -18.57 -12.84 0.32
N PRO A 519 -19.77 -12.78 -0.29
CA PRO A 519 -20.07 -13.52 -1.50
C PRO A 519 -19.07 -13.18 -2.61
N LEU A 520 -18.76 -14.15 -3.47
CA LEU A 520 -17.83 -13.99 -4.58
C LEU A 520 -18.07 -12.70 -5.40
N PRO A 521 -19.31 -12.34 -5.82
CA PRO A 521 -19.55 -11.13 -6.60
C PRO A 521 -19.17 -9.85 -5.87
N SER A 522 -19.45 -9.79 -4.56
CA SER A 522 -19.07 -8.65 -3.73
C SER A 522 -17.55 -8.51 -3.59
N ARG A 523 -16.81 -9.62 -3.46
CA ARG A 523 -15.35 -9.53 -3.36
C ARG A 523 -14.70 -9.03 -4.64
N VAL A 524 -15.17 -9.54 -5.77
CA VAL A 524 -14.71 -9.09 -7.10
C VAL A 524 -15.02 -7.60 -7.28
N MET A 525 -16.23 -7.17 -6.95
CA MET A 525 -16.58 -5.74 -7.03
C MET A 525 -15.82 -4.87 -6.03
N LEU A 526 -15.56 -5.33 -4.80
CA LEU A 526 -14.75 -4.58 -3.82
C LEU A 526 -13.30 -4.42 -4.30
N LEU A 527 -12.72 -5.47 -4.87
CA LEU A 527 -11.38 -5.42 -5.48
C LEU A 527 -11.33 -4.34 -6.56
N PHE A 528 -12.23 -4.40 -7.54
CA PHE A 528 -12.27 -3.41 -8.62
C PHE A 528 -12.65 -2.02 -8.14
N ALA A 529 -13.58 -1.89 -7.20
CA ALA A 529 -13.94 -0.60 -6.62
C ALA A 529 -12.73 0.08 -6.00
N ASN A 530 -11.91 -0.66 -5.24
CA ASN A 530 -10.71 -0.14 -4.62
C ASN A 530 -9.65 0.27 -5.66
N VAL A 531 -9.38 -0.61 -6.63
CA VAL A 531 -8.34 -0.38 -7.66
C VAL A 531 -8.74 0.72 -8.65
N VAL A 532 -10.01 0.77 -9.06
CA VAL A 532 -10.56 1.83 -9.93
C VAL A 532 -10.60 3.17 -9.18
N LEU A 533 -10.93 3.18 -7.89
CA LEU A 533 -10.87 4.41 -7.09
C LEU A 533 -9.44 4.92 -6.94
N ALA A 534 -8.49 4.02 -6.65
CA ALA A 534 -7.08 4.37 -6.50
C ALA A 534 -6.51 4.97 -7.80
N ILE A 535 -6.77 4.36 -8.96
CA ILE A 535 -6.31 4.93 -10.24
C ILE A 535 -7.04 6.24 -10.59
N ALA A 536 -8.32 6.41 -10.22
CA ALA A 536 -9.04 7.66 -10.45
C ALA A 536 -8.43 8.81 -9.65
N ILE A 537 -8.09 8.57 -8.38
CA ILE A 537 -7.42 9.56 -7.53
C ILE A 537 -6.01 9.82 -8.05
N LEU A 538 -5.27 8.79 -8.50
CA LEU A 538 -3.93 8.94 -9.06
C LEU A 538 -3.94 9.76 -10.36
N ALA A 539 -4.92 9.52 -11.22
CA ALA A 539 -5.14 10.30 -12.43
C ALA A 539 -5.48 11.75 -12.09
N TYR A 540 -6.32 11.99 -11.08
CA TYR A 540 -6.63 13.32 -10.58
C TYR A 540 -5.36 14.03 -10.07
N THR A 541 -4.58 13.42 -9.17
CA THR A 541 -3.37 14.05 -8.60
C THR A 541 -2.29 14.31 -9.65
N SER A 542 -2.23 13.49 -10.70
CA SER A 542 -1.29 13.67 -11.81
C SER A 542 -1.67 14.87 -12.71
N LEU A 543 -2.97 15.17 -12.83
CA LEU A 543 -3.48 16.25 -13.69
C LEU A 543 -3.53 17.61 -12.98
N VAL A 544 -3.65 17.62 -11.67
CA VAL A 544 -3.78 18.84 -10.85
C VAL A 544 -2.48 19.64 -10.79
N ARG A 545 -2.60 20.97 -10.67
CA ARG A 545 -1.46 21.87 -10.55
C ARG A 545 -0.68 21.69 -9.24
N ASP A 546 -1.37 21.55 -8.11
CA ASP A 546 -0.78 21.31 -6.80
C ASP A 546 -1.40 20.06 -6.13
N PRO A 547 -0.71 18.90 -6.18
CA PRO A 547 -1.24 17.65 -5.61
C PRO A 547 -1.34 17.68 -4.08
N THR A 548 -0.60 18.57 -3.40
CA THR A 548 -0.59 18.67 -1.92
C THR A 548 -1.90 19.22 -1.35
N ALA A 549 -2.71 19.87 -2.19
CA ALA A 549 -4.04 20.34 -1.80
C ALA A 549 -5.07 19.20 -1.67
N THR A 550 -4.67 17.94 -1.92
CA THR A 550 -5.51 16.74 -1.80
C THR A 550 -4.76 15.58 -1.16
N ILE A 551 -5.48 14.48 -0.94
CA ILE A 551 -4.86 13.22 -0.54
C ILE A 551 -3.95 12.73 -1.67
N ASN A 552 -2.64 12.85 -1.45
CA ASN A 552 -1.61 12.45 -2.38
C ASN A 552 -1.29 10.96 -2.22
N LEU A 553 -1.78 10.11 -3.13
CA LEU A 553 -1.52 8.67 -3.09
C LEU A 553 -0.03 8.32 -3.09
N ASN A 554 0.82 9.16 -3.68
CA ASN A 554 2.27 8.92 -3.72
C ASN A 554 2.87 8.95 -2.31
N GLU A 555 2.40 9.86 -1.44
CA GLU A 555 2.86 9.94 -0.05
C GLU A 555 2.44 8.70 0.75
N PHE A 556 1.27 8.15 0.47
CA PHE A 556 0.79 6.94 1.14
C PHE A 556 1.44 5.67 0.62
N ALA A 557 1.76 5.61 -0.67
CA ALA A 557 2.60 4.55 -1.21
C ALA A 557 4.02 4.61 -0.66
N ALA A 558 4.62 5.80 -0.60
CA ALA A 558 5.91 6.00 0.06
C ALA A 558 5.84 5.62 1.56
N LEU A 559 4.73 5.91 2.23
CA LEU A 559 4.51 5.47 3.61
C LEU A 559 4.35 3.95 3.73
N GLY A 560 3.70 3.30 2.77
CA GLY A 560 3.62 1.84 2.69
C GLY A 560 4.99 1.20 2.47
N ASP A 561 5.77 1.74 1.55
CA ASP A 561 7.15 1.34 1.28
C ASP A 561 8.05 1.55 2.53
N GLU A 562 7.99 2.73 3.14
CA GLU A 562 8.80 3.07 4.32
C GLU A 562 8.40 2.28 5.57
N VAL A 563 7.12 1.90 5.75
CA VAL A 563 6.68 1.17 6.95
C VAL A 563 6.64 -0.34 6.72
N LEU A 564 6.02 -0.78 5.63
CA LEU A 564 5.82 -2.20 5.32
C LEU A 564 7.05 -2.78 4.60
N GLY A 565 7.61 -2.07 3.62
CA GLY A 565 8.78 -2.50 2.86
C GLY A 565 10.03 -2.62 3.74
N THR A 566 10.35 -1.57 4.52
CA THR A 566 11.48 -1.62 5.47
C THR A 566 11.27 -2.66 6.58
N ALA A 567 10.03 -2.85 7.05
CA ALA A 567 9.71 -3.89 8.03
C ALA A 567 9.91 -5.29 7.46
N LEU A 568 9.55 -5.53 6.19
CA LEU A 568 9.82 -6.79 5.50
C LEU A 568 11.32 -7.05 5.38
N LEU A 569 12.09 -6.03 4.98
CA LEU A 569 13.56 -6.10 4.88
C LEU A 569 14.21 -6.38 6.23
N ALA A 570 13.80 -5.66 7.29
CA ALA A 570 14.30 -5.85 8.64
C ALA A 570 13.91 -7.23 9.20
N ALA A 571 12.70 -7.71 8.88
CA ALA A 571 12.26 -9.04 9.27
C ALA A 571 13.05 -10.16 8.57
N ALA A 572 13.28 -10.02 7.26
CA ALA A 572 14.12 -10.93 6.49
C ALA A 572 15.56 -10.94 7.03
N PHE A 573 16.11 -9.77 7.33
CA PHE A 573 17.43 -9.62 7.94
C PHE A 573 17.55 -10.38 9.26
N ILE A 574 16.61 -10.20 10.19
CA ILE A 574 16.60 -10.91 11.48
C ILE A 574 16.39 -12.42 11.28
N GLY A 575 15.55 -12.82 10.31
CA GLY A 575 15.35 -14.22 9.94
C GLY A 575 16.65 -14.89 9.50
N VAL A 576 17.40 -14.24 8.61
CA VAL A 576 18.72 -14.71 8.15
C VAL A 576 19.73 -14.78 9.31
N LEU A 577 19.79 -13.76 10.18
CA LEU A 577 20.66 -13.77 11.36
C LEU A 577 20.33 -14.94 12.31
N SER A 578 19.05 -15.24 12.50
CA SER A 578 18.60 -16.36 13.32
C SER A 578 19.01 -17.71 12.70
N ALA A 579 18.91 -17.85 11.37
CA ALA A 579 19.38 -19.03 10.65
C ALA A 579 20.91 -19.22 10.80
N VAL A 580 21.69 -18.15 10.63
CA VAL A 580 23.16 -18.15 10.80
C VAL A 580 23.57 -18.60 12.21
N ARG A 581 22.90 -18.08 13.23
CA ARG A 581 23.16 -18.41 14.64
C ARG A 581 22.90 -19.90 14.92
N ASN A 582 21.81 -20.43 14.38
CA ASN A 582 21.38 -21.82 14.60
C ASN A 582 22.05 -22.82 13.64
N GLY A 583 22.86 -22.36 12.69
CA GLY A 583 23.52 -23.22 11.70
C GLY A 583 22.55 -23.92 10.75
N ARG A 584 21.39 -23.33 10.49
CA ARG A 584 20.35 -23.86 9.58
C ARG A 584 20.48 -23.22 8.19
N SER A 585 19.97 -23.88 7.15
CA SER A 585 19.78 -23.26 5.84
C SER A 585 18.78 -22.11 5.94
N VAL A 586 18.81 -21.19 4.97
CA VAL A 586 17.88 -20.05 4.87
C VAL A 586 16.50 -20.50 4.35
N ASP A 587 16.08 -21.71 4.72
CA ASP A 587 14.76 -22.26 4.39
C ASP A 587 13.72 -21.81 5.39
#